data_AF-A0A257M895-F1
#
_entry.id   AF-A0A257M895-F1
#
_cell.length_a   1.000
_cell.length_b   1.000
_cell.length_c   1.000
_cell.angle_alpha   90.00
_cell.angle_beta   90.00
_cell.angle_gamma   90.00
#
_symmetry.space_group_name_H-M   'P 1'
#
loop_
_entity.id
_entity.type
_entity.pdbx_description
1 polymer ?
#
loop_
_entity_poly.entity_id
_entity_poly.type
_entity_poly.pdbx_seq_one_letter_code
_entity_poly.pdbx_strand_id
1 'polypeptide(L)'
;MKRAILPLVAIAALLICGCMQSANQDIPENYYFKMKKADVNSPVELIRFAASIRPHTADFTVEERVAFFEWYLKNRGFNVSFAYSSNFHNSGREHVWLVLRNNLGENMAVEPSYIEMEAASVSPTTPEYKIYQKKYADIYELSEKAGGSDKYAWWKRASGQKLLNENIMLAKKSQL
;
A
#
# COMPACT_ATOMS: atom_id res chain seq x y z
N MET A 1 -21.57 69.42 -17.66
CA MET A 1 -22.43 68.30 -18.12
C MET A 1 -21.58 67.30 -18.89
N LYS A 2 -21.39 66.08 -18.36
CA LYS A 2 -21.31 64.78 -19.09
C LYS A 2 -20.67 63.69 -18.21
N ARG A 3 -21.58 62.83 -17.72
CA ARG A 3 -21.51 61.39 -17.40
C ARG A 3 -20.13 60.77 -17.09
N ALA A 4 -19.99 60.30 -15.85
CA ALA A 4 -19.05 59.26 -15.48
C ALA A 4 -19.43 57.93 -16.18
N ILE A 5 -18.46 57.31 -16.84
CA ILE A 5 -18.57 55.97 -17.43
C ILE A 5 -17.52 55.12 -16.71
N LEU A 6 -17.98 54.16 -15.91
CA LEU A 6 -17.18 53.04 -15.44
C LEU A 6 -16.96 52.06 -16.60
N PRO A 7 -15.76 51.51 -16.74
CA PRO A 7 -15.60 50.12 -17.15
C PRO A 7 -14.83 49.38 -16.05
N LEU A 8 -15.52 48.50 -15.33
CA LEU A 8 -15.55 47.06 -15.58
C LEU A 8 -14.19 46.40 -15.30
N VAL A 9 -14.12 45.89 -14.09
CA VAL A 9 -13.10 45.03 -13.50
C VAL A 9 -12.82 43.83 -14.41
N ALA A 10 -11.58 43.73 -14.91
CA ALA A 10 -11.06 42.50 -15.49
C ALA A 10 -10.37 41.70 -14.38
N ILE A 11 -11.13 40.84 -13.68
CA ILE A 11 -10.56 39.77 -12.87
C ILE A 11 -9.98 38.75 -13.84
N ALA A 12 -8.67 38.78 -14.01
CA ALA A 12 -7.94 37.70 -14.66
C ALA A 12 -8.07 36.46 -13.76
N ALA A 13 -8.78 35.45 -14.28
CA ALA A 13 -8.94 34.16 -13.64
C ALA A 13 -7.57 33.48 -13.49
N LEU A 14 -7.07 33.41 -12.25
CA LEU A 14 -6.08 32.42 -11.81
C LEU A 14 -6.78 31.06 -11.77
N LEU A 15 -6.89 30.42 -12.93
CA LEU A 15 -7.32 29.03 -13.09
C LEU A 15 -6.17 28.24 -13.69
N ILE A 16 -5.12 27.97 -12.90
CA ILE A 16 -4.11 26.96 -13.26
C ILE A 16 -3.74 26.16 -12.00
N CYS A 17 -3.95 24.84 -12.12
CA CYS A 17 -3.46 23.77 -11.27
C CYS A 17 -4.05 23.59 -9.86
N GLY A 18 -5.33 23.20 -9.80
CA GLY A 18 -5.93 22.57 -8.61
C GLY A 18 -6.08 21.04 -8.71
N CYS A 19 -5.57 20.36 -9.74
CA CYS A 19 -5.95 18.98 -10.05
C CYS A 19 -4.85 17.92 -9.83
N MET A 20 -3.77 18.22 -9.08
CA MET A 20 -2.74 17.23 -8.70
C MET A 20 -2.50 17.14 -7.19
N GLN A 21 -3.44 17.57 -6.35
CA GLN A 21 -3.29 17.55 -4.89
C GLN A 21 -4.07 16.41 -4.20
N SER A 22 -4.97 15.70 -4.89
CA SER A 22 -5.98 14.88 -4.21
C SER A 22 -5.53 13.46 -3.82
N ALA A 23 -4.51 12.88 -4.46
CA ALA A 23 -4.00 11.56 -4.04
C ALA A 23 -3.10 11.64 -2.80
N ASN A 24 -2.43 12.79 -2.58
CA ASN A 24 -1.42 12.95 -1.54
C ASN A 24 -1.99 13.37 -0.17
N GLN A 25 -3.28 13.71 -0.08
CA GLN A 25 -3.92 14.12 1.18
C GLN A 25 -4.63 12.98 1.93
N ASP A 26 -4.83 11.82 1.29
CA ASP A 26 -5.69 10.76 1.81
C ASP A 26 -4.93 9.60 2.49
N ILE A 27 -3.65 9.44 2.15
CA ILE A 27 -2.72 8.53 2.83
C ILE A 27 -2.10 9.29 4.02
N PRO A 28 -2.05 8.73 5.24
CA PRO A 28 -1.51 9.43 6.41
C PRO A 28 -0.10 9.96 6.18
N GLU A 29 0.18 11.21 6.56
CA GLU A 29 1.51 11.83 6.37
C GLU A 29 2.66 11.01 6.96
N ASN A 30 2.42 10.36 8.10
CA ASN A 30 3.36 9.44 8.75
C ASN A 30 3.05 7.97 8.44
N TYR A 31 2.64 7.65 7.22
CA TYR A 31 2.31 6.27 6.84
C TYR A 31 3.50 5.35 7.06
N TYR A 32 4.70 5.73 6.60
CA TYR A 32 5.92 5.00 6.90
C TYR A 32 6.64 5.62 8.11
N PHE A 33 6.94 4.79 9.10
CA PHE A 33 7.73 5.15 10.27
C PHE A 33 8.61 3.98 10.69
N LYS A 34 9.75 4.30 11.30
CA LYS A 34 10.73 3.28 11.66
C LYS A 34 10.25 2.48 12.88
N MET A 35 9.93 1.21 12.67
CA MET A 35 9.74 0.24 13.75
C MET A 35 11.05 -0.51 14.05
N LYS A 36 11.11 -1.22 15.17
CA LYS A 36 12.17 -2.19 15.42
C LYS A 36 12.22 -3.20 14.27
N LYS A 37 13.40 -3.36 13.67
CA LYS A 37 13.63 -4.35 12.61
C LYS A 37 13.20 -5.74 13.07
N ALA A 38 12.55 -6.49 12.19
CA ALA A 38 12.26 -7.89 12.46
C ALA A 38 13.57 -8.68 12.52
N ASP A 39 13.71 -9.55 13.51
CA ASP A 39 14.82 -10.51 13.60
C ASP A 39 14.43 -11.75 12.78
N VAL A 40 14.66 -11.66 11.47
CA VAL A 40 14.30 -12.66 10.46
C VAL A 40 15.51 -12.88 9.57
N ASN A 41 16.05 -14.09 9.60
CA ASN A 41 17.32 -14.43 8.98
C ASN A 41 17.19 -15.49 7.88
N SER A 42 15.98 -16.00 7.62
CA SER A 42 15.72 -16.95 6.53
C SER A 42 14.40 -16.69 5.80
N PRO A 43 14.25 -17.16 4.54
CA PRO A 43 12.97 -17.13 3.82
C PRO A 43 11.82 -17.79 4.59
N VAL A 44 12.08 -18.86 5.35
CA VAL A 44 11.04 -19.57 6.13
C VAL A 44 10.57 -18.73 7.31
N GLU A 45 11.50 -18.11 8.05
CA GLU A 45 11.17 -17.19 9.14
C GLU A 45 10.39 -15.98 8.62
N LEU A 46 10.74 -15.48 7.44
CA LEU A 46 10.03 -14.39 6.79
C LEU A 46 8.58 -14.77 6.47
N ILE A 47 8.36 -15.95 5.91
CA ILE A 47 7.01 -16.46 5.62
C ILE A 47 6.21 -16.59 6.92
N ARG A 48 6.81 -17.14 7.99
CA ARG A 48 6.16 -17.22 9.31
C ARG A 48 5.85 -15.84 9.89
N PHE A 49 6.77 -14.89 9.75
CA PHE A 49 6.60 -13.52 10.20
C PHE A 49 5.44 -12.84 9.47
N ALA A 50 5.39 -12.94 8.14
CA ALA A 50 4.28 -12.42 7.34
C ALA A 50 2.95 -13.10 7.72
N ALA A 51 2.94 -14.43 7.85
CA ALA A 51 1.73 -15.17 8.24
C ALA A 51 1.20 -14.76 9.63
N SER A 52 2.09 -14.42 10.57
CA SER A 52 1.73 -14.07 11.95
C SER A 52 0.85 -12.82 12.06
N ILE A 53 0.91 -11.90 11.09
CA ILE A 53 0.11 -10.67 11.13
C ILE A 53 -1.29 -10.84 10.52
N ARG A 54 -1.52 -11.91 9.74
CA ARG A 54 -2.80 -12.15 9.05
C ARG A 54 -4.04 -12.11 9.96
N PRO A 55 -4.04 -12.71 11.16
CA PRO A 55 -5.22 -12.68 12.05
C PRO A 55 -5.70 -11.28 12.39
N HIS A 56 -4.82 -10.27 12.36
CA HIS A 56 -5.17 -8.87 12.63
C HIS A 56 -5.88 -8.18 11.45
N THR A 57 -6.02 -8.85 10.31
CA THR A 57 -6.54 -8.30 9.04
C THR A 57 -7.73 -9.09 8.50
N ALA A 58 -8.40 -9.84 9.36
CA ALA A 58 -9.48 -10.74 8.97
C ALA A 58 -10.69 -10.02 8.36
N ASP A 59 -10.94 -8.77 8.77
CA ASP A 59 -12.03 -7.92 8.29
C ASP A 59 -11.65 -7.03 7.10
N PHE A 60 -10.41 -7.10 6.63
CA PHE A 60 -9.91 -6.32 5.49
C PHE A 60 -10.26 -7.02 4.17
N THR A 61 -10.52 -6.23 3.13
CA THR A 61 -10.59 -6.74 1.75
C THR A 61 -9.22 -7.23 1.29
N VAL A 62 -9.17 -7.89 0.12
CA VAL A 62 -7.91 -8.37 -0.47
C VAL A 62 -6.93 -7.20 -0.69
N GLU A 63 -7.44 -6.09 -1.19
CA GLU A 63 -6.69 -4.87 -1.50
C GLU A 63 -6.21 -4.14 -0.24
N GLU A 64 -7.07 -3.98 0.76
CA GLU A 64 -6.69 -3.41 2.06
C GLU A 64 -5.63 -4.26 2.75
N ARG A 65 -5.76 -5.59 2.68
CA ARG A 65 -4.84 -6.53 3.32
C ARG A 65 -3.46 -6.51 2.67
N VAL A 66 -3.39 -6.47 1.34
CA VAL A 66 -2.09 -6.38 0.64
C VAL A 66 -1.37 -5.06 0.96
N ALA A 67 -2.11 -3.96 1.03
CA ALA A 67 -1.56 -2.66 1.40
C ALA A 67 -1.09 -2.60 2.86
N PHE A 68 -1.82 -3.21 3.78
CA PHE A 68 -1.40 -3.32 5.18
C PHE A 68 -0.13 -4.17 5.33
N PHE A 69 -0.05 -5.31 4.65
CA PHE A 69 1.13 -6.18 4.72
C PHE A 69 2.37 -5.46 4.18
N GLU A 70 2.24 -4.69 3.10
CA GLU A 70 3.32 -3.87 2.58
C GLU A 70 3.83 -2.88 3.62
N TRP A 71 2.91 -2.13 4.21
CA TRP A 71 3.20 -1.14 5.25
C TRP A 71 3.92 -1.78 6.43
N TYR A 72 3.40 -2.90 6.93
CA TYR A 72 3.95 -3.59 8.09
C TYR A 72 5.35 -4.12 7.81
N LEU A 73 5.56 -4.75 6.66
CA LEU A 73 6.86 -5.31 6.28
C LEU A 73 7.89 -4.20 6.03
N LYS A 74 7.52 -3.12 5.32
CA LYS A 74 8.43 -1.99 5.09
C LYS A 74 8.85 -1.31 6.38
N ASN A 75 7.91 -1.05 7.30
CA ASN A 75 8.24 -0.43 8.59
C ASN A 75 9.12 -1.33 9.47
N ARG A 76 9.14 -2.65 9.21
CA ARG A 76 10.05 -3.63 9.82
C ARG A 76 11.38 -3.82 9.08
N GLY A 77 11.62 -3.03 8.02
CA GLY A 77 12.89 -2.97 7.31
C GLY A 77 13.03 -3.93 6.12
N PHE A 78 11.93 -4.55 5.68
CA PHE A 78 11.96 -5.42 4.50
C PHE A 78 11.88 -4.61 3.20
N ASN A 79 12.53 -5.12 2.14
CA ASN A 79 12.40 -4.58 0.79
C ASN A 79 11.18 -5.20 0.10
N VAL A 80 10.06 -4.48 0.15
CA VAL A 80 8.78 -4.91 -0.39
C VAL A 80 8.27 -3.92 -1.42
N SER A 81 7.57 -4.44 -2.42
CA SER A 81 6.96 -3.68 -3.51
C SER A 81 5.68 -4.41 -3.95
N PHE A 82 4.80 -3.71 -4.65
CA PHE A 82 3.60 -4.31 -5.22
C PHE A 82 3.87 -4.86 -6.61
N ALA A 83 3.37 -6.05 -6.90
CA ALA A 83 3.18 -6.56 -8.24
C ALA A 83 1.71 -6.42 -8.63
N TYR A 84 1.47 -6.10 -9.91
CA TYR A 84 0.14 -5.86 -10.45
C TYR A 84 -0.07 -6.62 -11.76
N SER A 85 -1.25 -7.22 -11.90
CA SER A 85 -1.77 -7.74 -13.16
C SER A 85 -3.19 -7.27 -13.35
N SER A 86 -3.56 -6.78 -14.54
CA SER A 86 -4.95 -6.50 -14.92
C SER A 86 -5.74 -7.75 -15.33
N ASN A 87 -5.06 -8.89 -15.49
CA ASN A 87 -5.65 -10.14 -15.93
C ASN A 87 -5.04 -11.33 -15.18
N PHE A 88 -5.19 -11.32 -13.86
CA PHE A 88 -4.68 -12.38 -13.01
C PHE A 88 -5.42 -13.69 -13.26
N HIS A 89 -4.70 -14.81 -13.30
CA HIS A 89 -5.22 -16.13 -13.68
C HIS A 89 -5.96 -16.18 -15.04
N ASN A 90 -5.66 -15.27 -15.97
CA ASN A 90 -6.44 -15.11 -17.21
C ASN A 90 -7.95 -14.92 -16.97
N SER A 91 -8.33 -14.39 -15.80
CA SER A 91 -9.73 -14.30 -15.37
C SER A 91 -10.44 -13.01 -15.81
N GLY A 92 -9.72 -12.09 -16.47
CA GLY A 92 -10.17 -10.73 -16.78
C GLY A 92 -10.22 -9.82 -15.55
N ARG A 93 -9.75 -10.29 -14.38
CA ARG A 93 -9.73 -9.52 -13.13
C ARG A 93 -8.33 -9.02 -12.83
N GLU A 94 -8.27 -7.80 -12.32
CA GLU A 94 -7.04 -7.28 -11.74
C GLU A 94 -6.70 -7.95 -10.41
N HIS A 95 -5.42 -8.00 -10.09
CA HIS A 95 -4.92 -8.45 -8.79
C HIS A 95 -3.63 -7.74 -8.41
N VAL A 96 -3.43 -7.55 -7.12
CA VAL A 96 -2.22 -6.99 -6.52
C VAL A 96 -1.72 -7.91 -5.44
N TRP A 97 -0.44 -8.25 -5.50
CA TRP A 97 0.28 -8.99 -4.46
C TRP A 97 1.62 -8.31 -4.17
N LEU A 98 2.38 -8.85 -3.23
CA LEU A 98 3.67 -8.29 -2.86
C LEU A 98 4.82 -9.08 -3.46
N VAL A 99 5.88 -8.37 -3.83
CA VAL A 99 7.18 -8.91 -4.15
C VAL A 99 8.15 -8.45 -3.09
N LEU A 100 8.64 -9.40 -2.31
CA LEU A 100 9.61 -9.19 -1.26
C LEU A 100 10.99 -9.68 -1.73
N ARG A 101 12.00 -8.81 -1.66
CA ARG A 101 13.38 -9.18 -1.97
C ARG A 101 14.13 -9.55 -0.69
N ASN A 102 14.54 -10.81 -0.56
CA ASN A 102 15.26 -11.28 0.62
C ASN A 102 16.74 -10.82 0.63
N ASN A 103 17.46 -11.12 1.71
CA ASN A 103 18.87 -10.73 1.86
C ASN A 103 19.83 -11.44 0.88
N LEU A 104 19.38 -12.55 0.26
CA LEU A 104 20.10 -13.25 -0.80
C LEU A 104 19.83 -12.64 -2.20
N GLY A 105 18.96 -11.63 -2.27
CA GLY A 105 18.59 -10.95 -3.51
C GLY A 105 17.46 -11.63 -4.29
N GLU A 106 16.88 -12.70 -3.77
CA GLU A 106 15.79 -13.46 -4.39
C GLU A 106 14.45 -12.76 -4.19
N ASN A 107 13.58 -12.82 -5.20
CA ASN A 107 12.23 -12.28 -5.13
C ASN A 107 11.25 -13.38 -4.73
N MET A 108 10.48 -13.12 -3.68
CA MET A 108 9.43 -13.99 -3.17
C MET A 108 8.09 -13.28 -3.34
N ALA A 109 7.11 -13.99 -3.91
CA ALA A 109 5.73 -13.52 -3.86
C ALA A 109 5.20 -13.65 -2.43
N VAL A 110 4.41 -12.67 -2.01
CA VAL A 110 3.66 -12.70 -0.76
C VAL A 110 2.20 -12.35 -1.08
N GLU A 111 1.31 -13.29 -0.80
CA GLU A 111 -0.14 -13.20 -1.00
C GLU A 111 -0.84 -13.26 0.38
N PRO A 112 -1.14 -12.10 0.99
CA PRO A 112 -1.78 -12.06 2.31
C PRO A 112 -3.17 -12.70 2.35
N SER A 113 -3.86 -12.70 1.22
CA SER A 113 -5.22 -13.21 1.03
C SER A 113 -5.22 -14.56 0.33
N TYR A 114 -4.21 -15.40 0.59
CA TYR A 114 -3.99 -16.64 -0.16
C TYR A 114 -5.17 -17.60 -0.13
N ILE A 115 -5.96 -17.62 0.94
CA ILE A 115 -7.18 -18.44 1.02
C ILE A 115 -8.22 -17.92 0.03
N GLU A 116 -8.46 -16.62 0.04
CA GLU A 116 -9.42 -15.94 -0.85
C GLU A 116 -8.98 -15.96 -2.32
N MET A 117 -7.66 -16.02 -2.55
CA MET A 117 -7.05 -16.12 -3.88
C MET A 117 -6.77 -17.56 -4.31
N GLU A 118 -7.22 -18.56 -3.53
CA GLU A 118 -7.03 -19.99 -3.80
C GLU A 118 -5.57 -20.41 -4.00
N ALA A 119 -4.64 -19.64 -3.43
CA ALA A 119 -3.22 -19.93 -3.43
C ALA A 119 -2.87 -20.95 -2.33
N ALA A 120 -1.84 -21.76 -2.57
CA ALA A 120 -1.45 -22.83 -1.64
C ALA A 120 -0.89 -22.31 -0.30
N SER A 121 -0.34 -21.09 -0.27
CA SER A 121 0.21 -20.48 0.95
C SER A 121 0.35 -18.97 0.81
N VAL A 122 0.72 -18.30 1.90
CA VAL A 122 1.07 -16.87 1.89
C VAL A 122 2.27 -16.53 0.99
N SER A 123 3.10 -17.51 0.60
CA SER A 123 4.16 -17.30 -0.38
C SER A 123 4.00 -18.29 -1.52
N PRO A 124 3.08 -18.02 -2.47
CA PRO A 124 2.81 -18.91 -3.58
C PRO A 124 4.02 -18.98 -4.53
N THR A 125 4.28 -20.18 -5.06
CA THR A 125 5.40 -20.47 -5.96
C THR A 125 4.96 -20.73 -7.40
N THR A 126 3.66 -20.64 -7.66
CA THR A 126 3.04 -20.90 -8.95
C THR A 126 3.39 -19.80 -9.98
N PRO A 127 3.39 -20.11 -11.29
CA PRO A 127 3.86 -19.19 -12.33
C PRO A 127 3.15 -17.83 -12.37
N GLU A 128 1.86 -17.79 -12.08
CA GLU A 128 1.05 -16.57 -12.06
C GLU A 128 1.58 -15.48 -11.12
N TYR A 129 2.19 -15.84 -9.99
CA TYR A 129 2.75 -14.90 -9.02
C TYR A 129 4.17 -14.45 -9.39
N LYS A 130 4.77 -15.08 -10.42
CA LYS A 130 6.08 -14.72 -10.98
C LYS A 130 5.96 -13.79 -12.18
N ILE A 131 4.77 -13.67 -12.77
CA ILE A 131 4.51 -12.88 -13.97
C ILE A 131 3.57 -11.73 -13.62
N TYR A 132 4.06 -10.51 -13.67
CA TYR A 132 3.28 -9.29 -13.46
C TYR A 132 3.52 -8.28 -14.56
N GLN A 133 2.50 -7.48 -14.87
CA GLN A 133 2.56 -6.46 -15.91
C GLN A 133 3.30 -5.21 -15.42
N LYS A 134 3.09 -4.86 -14.15
CA LYS A 134 3.66 -3.68 -13.53
C LYS A 134 4.13 -4.00 -12.12
N LYS A 135 5.11 -3.23 -11.68
CA LYS A 135 5.64 -3.23 -10.32
C LYS A 135 5.56 -1.80 -9.80
N TYR A 136 5.04 -1.62 -8.60
CA TYR A 136 4.97 -0.31 -7.95
C TYR A 136 5.78 -0.35 -6.66
N ALA A 137 6.59 0.68 -6.45
CA ALA A 137 7.53 0.75 -5.35
C ALA A 137 6.82 0.78 -4.00
N ASP A 138 5.71 1.51 -3.89
CA ASP A 138 4.99 1.75 -2.64
C ASP A 138 3.50 2.06 -2.87
N ILE A 139 2.79 2.35 -1.77
CA ILE A 139 1.35 2.61 -1.80
C ILE A 139 1.01 3.90 -2.54
N TYR A 140 1.91 4.88 -2.56
CA TYR A 140 1.68 6.16 -3.23
C TYR A 140 1.70 5.95 -4.74
N GLU A 141 2.72 5.24 -5.25
CA GLU A 141 2.80 4.90 -6.66
C GLU A 141 1.66 3.97 -7.10
N LEU A 142 1.35 2.95 -6.31
CA LEU A 142 0.23 2.05 -6.60
C LEU A 142 -1.09 2.82 -6.69
N SER A 143 -1.40 3.65 -5.67
CA SER A 143 -2.65 4.42 -5.62
C SER A 143 -2.77 5.42 -6.77
N GLU A 144 -1.66 6.07 -7.16
CA GLU A 144 -1.64 7.01 -8.28
C GLU A 144 -1.89 6.32 -9.62
N LYS A 145 -1.32 5.11 -9.81
CA LYS A 145 -1.31 4.44 -11.11
C LYS A 145 -2.39 3.35 -11.28
N ALA A 146 -2.97 2.86 -10.20
CA ALA A 146 -3.96 1.79 -10.22
C ALA A 146 -4.96 1.93 -9.06
N GLY A 147 -6.24 2.17 -9.37
CA GLY A 147 -7.35 2.00 -8.41
C GLY A 147 -7.58 3.09 -7.36
N GLY A 148 -6.65 4.05 -7.17
CA GLY A 148 -6.82 5.14 -6.19
C GLY A 148 -6.56 4.70 -4.74
N SER A 149 -6.41 5.66 -3.83
CA SER A 149 -6.10 5.40 -2.41
C SER A 149 -7.22 4.66 -1.69
N ASP A 150 -8.48 4.99 -1.95
CA ASP A 150 -9.66 4.40 -1.30
C ASP A 150 -9.70 2.88 -1.39
N LYS A 151 -9.27 2.33 -2.54
CA LYS A 151 -9.22 0.89 -2.77
C LYS A 151 -8.32 0.15 -1.78
N TYR A 152 -7.28 0.82 -1.29
CA TYR A 152 -6.24 0.24 -0.43
C TYR A 152 -6.28 0.77 1.01
N ALA A 153 -7.29 1.58 1.34
CA ALA A 153 -7.31 2.44 2.52
C ALA A 153 -7.64 1.71 3.84
N TRP A 154 -6.89 0.68 4.19
CA TRP A 154 -7.05 -0.06 5.44
C TRP A 154 -6.99 0.86 6.68
N TRP A 155 -6.24 1.95 6.61
CA TRP A 155 -6.11 2.97 7.66
C TRP A 155 -7.39 3.79 7.92
N LYS A 156 -8.39 3.71 7.03
CA LYS A 156 -9.70 4.34 7.25
C LYS A 156 -10.66 3.47 8.06
N ARG A 157 -10.37 2.17 8.22
CA ARG A 157 -11.16 1.26 9.06
C ARG A 157 -10.83 1.47 10.53
N ALA A 158 -11.81 1.26 11.41
CA ALA A 158 -11.60 1.34 12.87
C ALA A 158 -10.53 0.35 13.36
N SER A 159 -10.55 -0.89 12.84
CA SER A 159 -9.53 -1.92 13.09
C SER A 159 -8.15 -1.48 12.59
N GLY A 160 -8.07 -0.88 11.41
CA GLY A 160 -6.83 -0.33 10.85
C GLY A 160 -6.27 0.85 11.64
N GLN A 161 -7.11 1.81 12.04
CA GLN A 161 -6.69 2.94 12.88
C GLN A 161 -6.12 2.47 14.23
N LYS A 162 -6.75 1.45 14.84
CA LYS A 162 -6.24 0.82 16.05
C LYS A 162 -4.83 0.24 15.83
N LEU A 163 -4.64 -0.54 14.76
CA LEU A 163 -3.33 -1.13 14.43
C LEU A 163 -2.26 -0.06 14.16
N LEU A 164 -2.61 1.00 13.42
CA LEU A 164 -1.71 2.11 13.14
C LEU A 164 -1.25 2.78 14.44
N ASN A 165 -2.20 3.13 15.31
CA ASN A 165 -1.92 3.80 16.59
C ASN A 165 -1.07 2.92 17.53
N GLU A 166 -1.40 1.64 17.65
CA GLU A 166 -0.63 0.67 18.47
C GLU A 166 0.82 0.59 17.99
N ASN A 167 1.06 0.49 16.68
CA ASN A 167 2.41 0.39 16.14
C ASN A 167 3.19 1.70 16.24
N ILE A 168 2.54 2.87 16.09
CA ILE A 168 3.18 4.17 16.35
C ILE A 168 3.62 4.26 17.81
N MET A 169 2.78 3.84 18.75
CA MET A 169 3.11 3.85 20.18
C MET A 169 4.26 2.88 20.51
N LEU A 170 4.27 1.69 19.91
CA LEU A 170 5.37 0.74 20.04
C LEU A 170 6.69 1.29 19.48
N ALA A 171 6.65 1.95 18.32
CA ALA A 171 7.82 2.57 17.72
C ALA A 171 8.41 3.66 18.63
N LYS A 172 7.57 4.55 19.18
CA LYS A 172 8.01 5.59 20.12
C LYS A 172 8.65 5.00 21.39
N LYS A 173 8.06 3.95 21.97
CA LYS A 173 8.62 3.28 23.16
C LYS A 173 9.98 2.64 22.90
N SER A 174 10.24 2.16 21.67
CA SER A 174 11.52 1.54 21.31
C SER A 174 12.65 2.53 21.06
N GLN A 175 12.36 3.83 21.06
CA GLN A 175 13.32 4.92 20.83
C GLN A 175 13.71 5.64 22.14
N LEU A 176 13.08 5.28 23.26
CA LEU A 176 13.41 5.72 24.63
C LEU A 176 14.37 4.72 25.27
#